data_AF-A0A1G3R1A5-F1
#
_entry.id   AF-A0A1G3R1A5-F1
#
_cell.length_a   1.000
_cell.length_b   1.000
_cell.length_c   1.000
_cell.angle_alpha   90.00
_cell.angle_beta   90.00
_cell.angle_gamma   90.00
#
_symmetry.space_group_name_H-M   'P 1'
#
loop_
_entity.id
_entity.type
_entity.pdbx_description
1 polymer ?
#
loop_
_entity_poly.entity_id
_entity_poly.type
_entity_poly.pdbx_seq_one_letter_code
_entity_poly.pdbx_strand_id
1 'polypeptide(L)' 'MPHFDRCRTCGRWTPRARLTSEGRCCPECAQAFAVCVNCGRVFPRGEGFDEEHCSRECTTRYVIVRNYGPRPVTLATEE' A
#
# COMPACT_ATOMS: atom_id res chain seq x y z
N MET A 1 -15.02 26.16 -5.35
CA MET A 1 -14.81 25.24 -6.50
C MET A 1 -14.91 23.80 -6.00
N PRO A 2 -15.55 22.88 -6.73
CA PRO A 2 -15.55 21.48 -6.35
C PRO A 2 -14.12 20.93 -6.46
N HIS A 3 -13.57 20.44 -5.34
CA HIS A 3 -12.30 19.73 -5.31
C HIS A 3 -12.53 18.28 -5.70
N PHE A 4 -11.82 17.81 -6.72
CA PHE A 4 -11.83 16.42 -7.16
C PHE A 4 -10.52 15.76 -6.78
N ASP A 5 -10.59 14.52 -6.31
CA ASP A 5 -9.45 13.68 -5.97
C ASP A 5 -9.60 12.33 -6.68
N ARG A 6 -8.48 11.63 -6.91
CA ARG A 6 -8.50 10.29 -7.51
C ARG A 6 -8.77 9.23 -6.44
N CYS A 7 -9.68 8.32 -6.76
CA CYS A 7 -9.83 7.08 -6.00
C CYS A 7 -8.49 6.35 -5.96
N ARG A 8 -7.98 6.05 -4.76
CA ARG A 8 -6.70 5.34 -4.59
C ARG A 8 -6.73 3.92 -5.14
N THR A 9 -7.92 3.37 -5.36
CA THR A 9 -8.13 2.01 -5.86
C THR A 9 -8.27 1.96 -7.38
N CYS A 10 -9.33 2.54 -7.93
CA CYS A 10 -9.64 2.45 -9.37
C CYS A 10 -9.13 3.64 -10.19
N GLY A 11 -8.49 4.63 -9.56
CA GLY A 11 -7.96 5.82 -10.24
C GLY A 11 -9.00 6.83 -10.72
N ARG A 12 -10.30 6.54 -10.57
CA ARG A 12 -11.39 7.41 -11.03
C ARG A 12 -11.39 8.74 -10.26
N TRP A 13 -11.51 9.85 -10.99
CA TRP A 13 -11.74 11.17 -10.38
C TRP A 13 -13.13 11.23 -9.75
N THR A 14 -13.20 11.65 -8.49
CA THR A 14 -14.44 11.74 -7.71
C THR A 14 -14.40 13.00 -6.86
N PRO A 15 -15.54 13.70 -6.65
CA PRO A 15 -15.58 14.83 -5.74
C PRO A 15 -15.05 14.41 -4.37
N ARG A 16 -14.15 15.20 -3.77
CA ARG A 16 -13.50 14.86 -2.49
C ARG A 16 -14.52 14.54 -1.38
N ALA A 17 -15.66 15.23 -1.37
CA ALA A 17 -16.76 14.99 -0.44
C ALA A 17 -17.45 13.62 -0.58
N ARG A 18 -17.26 12.91 -1.71
CA ARG A 18 -17.78 11.57 -1.97
C ARG A 18 -16.73 10.47 -1.78
N LEU A 19 -15.48 10.83 -1.52
CA LEU A 19 -14.47 9.85 -1.17
C LEU A 19 -14.66 9.41 0.28
N THR A 20 -14.44 8.13 0.55
CA THR A 20 -14.33 7.63 1.92
C THR A 20 -13.10 8.25 2.61
N SER A 21 -13.02 8.12 3.94
CA SER A 21 -11.85 8.55 4.73
C SER A 21 -10.53 7.97 4.23
N GLU A 22 -10.58 6.80 3.57
CA GLU A 22 -9.44 6.12 2.97
C GLU A 22 -9.14 6.56 1.53
N GLY A 23 -9.89 7.52 0.96
CA GLY A 23 -9.71 8.02 -0.40
C GLY A 23 -10.28 7.10 -1.48
N ARG A 24 -11.37 6.37 -1.20
CA ARG A 24 -12.02 5.45 -2.16
C ARG A 24 -13.35 6.01 -2.63
N CYS A 25 -13.71 5.79 -3.90
CA CYS A 25 -14.93 6.37 -4.48
C CYS A 25 -16.22 5.58 -4.21
N CYS A 26 -16.13 4.33 -3.77
CA CYS A 26 -17.29 3.48 -3.47
C CYS A 26 -16.93 2.36 -2.48
N PRO A 27 -17.94 1.76 -1.80
CA PRO A 27 -17.74 0.64 -0.87
C PRO A 27 -17.12 -0.60 -1.54
N GLU A 28 -17.42 -0.85 -2.81
CA GLU A 28 -16.84 -1.96 -3.56
C GLU A 28 -15.32 -1.80 -3.72
N CYS A 29 -14.85 -0.58 -4.02
CA CYS A 29 -13.42 -0.28 -4.02
C CYS A 29 -12.79 -0.45 -2.63
N ALA A 30 -13.58 -0.31 -1.55
CA ALA A 30 -13.13 -0.56 -0.19
C ALA A 30 -12.98 -2.05 0.12
N GLN A 31 -13.91 -2.86 -0.36
CA GLN A 31 -13.96 -4.30 -0.07
C GLN A 31 -13.06 -5.12 -0.99
N ALA A 32 -12.93 -4.74 -2.28
CA ALA A 32 -12.20 -5.53 -3.26
C ALA A 32 -10.68 -5.37 -3.19
N PHE A 33 -10.17 -4.35 -2.50
CA PHE A 33 -8.73 -4.02 -2.52
C PHE A 33 -8.18 -3.73 -1.12
N ALA A 34 -6.93 -4.13 -0.89
CA ALA A 34 -6.14 -3.83 0.29
C ALA A 34 -4.94 -2.94 -0.06
N VAL A 35 -4.33 -2.33 0.96
CA VAL A 35 -3.11 -1.53 0.83
C VAL A 35 -1.99 -2.30 1.52
N CYS A 36 -0.90 -2.56 0.81
CA CYS A 36 0.22 -3.31 1.34
C CYS A 36 0.86 -2.53 2.48
N VAL A 37 0.95 -3.15 3.66
CA VAL A 37 1.51 -2.51 4.87
C VAL A 37 3.00 -2.17 4.70
N ASN A 38 3.71 -2.92 3.85
CA ASN A 38 5.15 -2.74 3.64
C ASN A 38 5.48 -1.70 2.55
N CYS A 39 4.78 -1.69 1.41
CA CYS A 39 5.12 -0.82 0.27
C CYS A 39 4.06 0.23 -0.09
N GLY A 40 2.90 0.22 0.58
CA GLY A 40 1.81 1.15 0.32
C GLY A 40 1.06 0.92 -1.00
N ARG A 41 1.43 -0.11 -1.77
CA ARG A 41 0.77 -0.43 -3.05
C ARG A 41 -0.63 -0.99 -2.79
N VAL A 42 -1.60 -0.55 -3.58
CA VAL A 42 -2.95 -1.13 -3.59
C VAL A 42 -2.95 -2.44 -4.39
N PHE A 43 -3.55 -3.49 -3.84
CA PHE A 43 -3.66 -4.81 -4.48
C PHE A 43 -5.05 -5.43 -4.24
N PRO A 44 -5.54 -6.30 -5.14
CA PRO A 44 -6.84 -6.96 -4.95
C PRO A 44 -6.80 -7.89 -3.74
N ARG A 45 -7.86 -7.85 -2.91
CA ARG A 45 -7.99 -8.80 -1.80
C ARG A 45 -8.10 -10.22 -2.36
N GLY A 46 -7.34 -11.15 -1.78
CA GLY A 46 -7.26 -12.54 -2.24
C GLY A 46 -6.22 -12.81 -3.32
N GLU A 47 -5.68 -11.76 -3.97
CA GLU A 47 -4.56 -11.90 -4.93
C GLU A 47 -3.20 -11.47 -4.33
N GLY A 48 -3.19 -10.97 -3.09
CA GLY A 48 -1.97 -10.75 -2.34
C GLY A 48 -1.30 -12.06 -1.92
N PHE A 49 -0.09 -11.95 -1.37
CA PHE A 49 0.53 -13.10 -0.72
C PHE A 49 -0.22 -13.48 0.56
N ASP A 50 -0.70 -12.47 1.30
CA ASP A 50 -1.59 -12.60 2.45
C ASP A 50 -2.54 -11.38 2.48
N GLU A 51 -3.33 -11.25 3.56
CA GLU A 51 -4.31 -10.16 3.71
C GLU A 51 -3.66 -8.77 3.83
N GLU A 52 -2.37 -8.69 4.18
CA GLU A 52 -1.63 -7.46 4.49
C GLU A 52 -0.54 -7.13 3.46
N HIS A 53 -0.04 -8.12 2.71
CA HIS A 53 1.11 -7.98 1.82
C HIS A 53 0.78 -8.33 0.36
N CYS A 54 1.13 -7.42 -0.55
CA CYS A 54 0.91 -7.62 -1.98
C CYS A 54 1.82 -8.68 -2.62
N SER A 55 2.91 -9.09 -1.96
CA SER A 55 3.85 -10.07 -2.49
C SER A 55 4.69 -10.71 -1.38
N ARG A 56 5.23 -11.91 -1.65
CA ARG A 56 6.13 -12.62 -0.72
C ARG A 56 7.33 -11.75 -0.33
N GLU A 57 7.88 -10.99 -1.27
CA GLU A 57 8.99 -10.06 -1.01
C GLU A 57 8.62 -8.98 0.01
N CYS A 58 7.36 -8.48 -0.02
CA CYS A 58 6.89 -7.51 0.95
C CYS A 58 6.77 -8.11 2.36
N THR A 59 6.35 -9.37 2.48
CA THR A 59 6.33 -10.09 3.76
C THR A 59 7.75 -10.30 4.31
N THR A 60 8.71 -10.74 3.47
CA THR A 60 10.10 -10.96 3.90
C THR A 60 10.81 -9.67 4.29
N ARG A 61 10.67 -8.60 3.49
CA ARG A 61 11.25 -7.29 3.82
C ARG A 61 10.69 -6.75 5.14
N TYR A 62 9.38 -6.87 5.35
CA TYR A 62 8.74 -6.45 6.59
C TYR A 62 9.31 -7.20 7.80
N VAL A 63 9.44 -8.53 7.71
CA VAL A 63 10.04 -9.36 8.76
C VAL A 63 11.48 -8.95 9.04
N ILE A 64 12.29 -8.70 8.01
CA ILE A 64 13.68 -8.29 8.18
C ILE A 64 13.77 -6.94 8.90
N VAL A 65 13.07 -5.92 8.40
CA VAL A 65 13.09 -4.57 8.99
C VAL A 65 12.53 -4.59 10.41
N ARG A 66 11.44 -5.32 10.65
CA ARG A 66 10.81 -5.40 11.97
C ARG A 66 11.65 -6.13 13.01
N ASN A 67 12.33 -7.22 12.63
CA ASN A 67 13.13 -8.02 13.58
C ASN A 67 14.57 -7.54 13.72
N TYR A 68 15.17 -6.97 12.68
CA TYR A 68 16.60 -6.64 12.66
C TYR A 68 16.88 -5.14 12.52
N GLY A 69 15.85 -4.29 12.41
CA GLY A 69 15.98 -2.86 12.17
C GLY A 69 16.59 -2.54 10.80
N PRO A 70 16.71 -1.25 10.45
CA PRO A 70 17.55 -0.85 9.33
C PRO A 70 18.99 -1.20 9.68
N ARG A 71 19.52 -2.28 9.10
CA ARG A 71 20.94 -2.61 9.26
C ARG A 71 21.75 -1.50 8.59
N PRO A 72 22.66 -0.82 9.31
CA PRO A 72 23.58 0.11 8.67
C PRO A 72 24.42 -0.69 7.68
N VAL A 73 24.33 -0.33 6.41
CA VAL A 73 25.23 -0.87 5.39
C VAL A 73 26.56 -0.18 5.61
N THR A 74 27.48 -0.80 6.34
CA THR A 74 28.89 -0.39 6.29
C THR A 74 29.39 -0.71 4.90
N LEU A 75 29.44 0.31 4.04
CA LEU A 75 30.19 0.27 2.80
C LEU A 75 31.66 0.09 3.19
N ALA A 76 32.13 -1.16 3.16
CA ALA A 76 33.55 -1.45 3.22
C ALA A 76 34.17 -0.71 2.04
N THR A 77 34.87 0.38 2.34
CA THR A 77 35.67 1.08 1.34
C THR A 77 36.87 0.17 1.12
N GLU A 78 36.91 -0.50 -0.02
CA GLU A 78 38.10 -1.25 -0.44
C GLU A 78 39.24 -0.24 -0.61
N GLU A 79 40.31 -0.43 0.17
CA GLU A 79 41.53 0.40 0.24
C GLU A 79 42.34 0.38 -1.07
#